data_AF-A0A329RK51-F1
#
_entry.id   AF-A0A329RK51-F1
#
_cell.length_a   1.000
_cell.length_b   1.000
_cell.length_c   1.000
_cell.angle_alpha   90.00
_cell.angle_beta   90.00
_cell.angle_gamma   90.00
#
_symmetry.space_group_name_H-M   'P 1'
#
loop_
_entity.id
_entity.type
_entity.pdbx_description
1 polymer ?
#
loop_
_entity_poly.entity_id
_entity_poly.type
_entity_poly.pdbx_seq_one_letter_code
_entity_poly.pdbx_strand_id
1 'polypeptide(L)'
;MFTKTYGYDAVIRLLGTENNIATTGHFTSRLRTELATSWVDTGKTAEDTFTLLKLDKTAYKIFTAPPMHKGTTNPALDLYVAYVRQFNEHAKKTKKKIGLLDMFSKTYGDNGVAKMVEMGVRVPTTQKVSSNLRRQLLRKWEINEQSPEDVFKLLKLDEAGNDLFATPQISKTNSIGTGKISIWCCYEY
;
A
#
# COMPACT_ATOMS: atom_id res chain seq x y z
N MET A 1 -25.69 6.35 -0.76
CA MET A 1 -26.35 7.53 -1.37
C MET A 1 -25.34 8.42 -2.09
N PHE A 2 -24.26 8.85 -1.44
CA PHE A 2 -23.29 9.82 -2.00
C PHE A 2 -22.60 9.36 -3.31
N THR A 3 -22.11 8.12 -3.38
CA THR A 3 -21.50 7.56 -4.60
C THR A 3 -22.51 7.30 -5.73
N LYS A 4 -23.80 7.14 -5.41
CA LYS A 4 -24.89 7.02 -6.39
C LYS A 4 -25.17 8.36 -7.07
N THR A 5 -25.04 9.46 -6.32
CA THR A 5 -25.29 10.82 -6.82
C THR A 5 -24.12 11.38 -7.61
N TYR A 6 -22.89 11.25 -7.09
CA TYR A 6 -21.71 11.91 -7.67
C TYR A 6 -20.80 10.97 -8.47
N GLY A 7 -20.99 9.65 -8.36
CA GLY A 7 -20.10 8.65 -8.95
C GLY A 7 -18.82 8.42 -8.13
N TYR A 8 -18.26 7.21 -8.23
CA TYR A 8 -17.09 6.82 -7.44
C TYR A 8 -15.86 7.69 -7.72
N ASP A 9 -15.55 7.96 -9.00
CA ASP A 9 -14.35 8.73 -9.34
C ASP A 9 -14.41 10.18 -8.80
N ALA A 10 -15.58 10.80 -8.75
CA ALA A 10 -15.72 12.14 -8.16
C ALA A 10 -15.57 12.10 -6.63
N VAL A 11 -16.12 11.07 -5.98
CA VAL A 11 -15.96 10.87 -4.53
C VAL A 11 -14.52 10.61 -4.15
N ILE A 12 -13.78 9.78 -4.91
CA ILE A 12 -12.35 9.54 -4.66
C ILE A 12 -11.53 10.83 -4.82
N ARG A 13 -11.84 11.66 -5.83
CA ARG A 13 -11.21 12.99 -5.97
C ARG A 13 -11.50 13.88 -4.77
N LEU A 14 -12.75 13.95 -4.32
CA LEU A 14 -13.15 14.71 -3.13
C LEU A 14 -12.41 14.24 -1.86
N LEU A 15 -12.19 12.93 -1.72
CA LEU A 15 -11.45 12.39 -0.58
C LEU A 15 -9.95 12.75 -0.60
N GLY A 16 -9.42 13.13 -1.76
CA GLY A 16 -8.03 13.53 -1.95
C GLY A 16 -7.77 15.03 -1.84
N THR A 17 -8.81 15.88 -1.79
CA THR A 17 -8.65 17.34 -1.74
C THR A 17 -7.90 17.80 -0.50
N GLU A 18 -7.04 18.81 -0.65
CA GLU A 18 -6.21 19.35 0.42
C GLU A 18 -7.06 19.90 1.58
N ASN A 19 -6.80 19.41 2.79
CA ASN A 19 -7.57 19.75 3.98
C ASN A 19 -6.92 20.92 4.74
N ASN A 20 -6.86 22.10 4.11
CA ASN A 20 -6.28 23.31 4.71
C ASN A 20 -7.14 23.90 5.84
N ILE A 21 -8.36 23.38 6.03
CA ILE A 21 -9.31 23.78 7.07
C ILE A 21 -9.79 22.52 7.78
N ALA A 22 -9.78 22.53 9.11
CA ALA A 22 -10.15 21.39 9.97
C ALA A 22 -11.51 20.77 9.60
N THR A 23 -12.51 21.59 9.23
CA THR A 23 -13.85 21.15 8.82
C THR A 23 -13.83 20.23 7.59
N THR A 24 -13.01 20.54 6.59
CA THR A 24 -12.86 19.71 5.37
C THR A 24 -12.16 18.39 5.70
N GLY A 25 -11.15 18.45 6.59
CA GLY A 25 -10.49 17.25 7.12
C GLY A 25 -11.46 16.32 7.86
N HIS A 26 -12.32 16.87 8.73
CA HIS A 26 -13.34 16.09 9.42
C HIS A 26 -14.36 15.48 8.46
N PHE A 27 -14.82 16.25 7.45
CA PHE A 27 -15.74 15.75 6.44
C PHE A 27 -15.15 14.57 5.65
N THR A 28 -13.93 14.71 5.11
CA THR A 28 -13.31 13.64 4.32
C THR A 28 -13.01 12.41 5.18
N SER A 29 -12.60 12.59 6.44
CA SER A 29 -12.39 11.50 7.39
C SER A 29 -13.68 10.72 7.70
N ARG A 30 -14.77 11.44 7.99
CA ARG A 30 -16.09 10.85 8.20
C ARG A 30 -16.59 10.14 6.96
N LEU A 31 -16.49 10.77 5.78
CA LEU A 31 -16.93 10.18 4.52
C LEU A 31 -16.17 8.87 4.21
N ARG A 32 -14.84 8.81 4.44
CA ARG A 32 -14.09 7.55 4.30
C ARG A 32 -14.63 6.46 5.22
N THR A 33 -14.89 6.83 6.48
CA THR A 33 -15.38 5.90 7.50
C THR A 33 -16.77 5.37 7.14
N GLU A 34 -17.71 6.24 6.78
CA GLU A 34 -19.06 5.87 6.40
C GLU A 34 -19.11 4.98 5.15
N LEU A 35 -18.30 5.28 4.13
CA LEU A 35 -18.17 4.44 2.94
C LEU A 35 -17.62 3.05 3.27
N ALA A 36 -16.52 3.00 4.05
CA ALA A 36 -15.90 1.75 4.48
C ALA A 36 -16.87 0.87 5.28
N THR A 37 -17.55 1.46 6.27
CA THR A 37 -18.55 0.75 7.10
C THR A 37 -19.71 0.25 6.25
N SER A 38 -20.27 1.08 5.35
CA SER A 38 -21.35 0.66 4.47
C SER A 38 -20.96 -0.53 3.57
N TRP A 39 -19.73 -0.58 3.06
CA TRP A 39 -19.27 -1.73 2.26
C TRP A 39 -19.12 -3.00 3.09
N VAL A 40 -18.64 -2.87 4.33
CA VAL A 40 -18.54 -4.01 5.26
C VAL A 40 -19.93 -4.53 5.62
N ASP A 41 -20.87 -3.66 5.98
CA ASP A 41 -22.24 -4.02 6.38
C ASP A 41 -23.03 -4.66 5.23
N THR A 42 -22.76 -4.24 3.99
CA THR A 42 -23.37 -4.82 2.78
C THR A 42 -22.67 -6.07 2.28
N GLY A 43 -21.66 -6.57 3.02
CA GLY A 43 -20.95 -7.81 2.68
C GLY A 43 -20.04 -7.72 1.47
N LYS A 44 -19.64 -6.52 1.04
CA LYS A 44 -18.71 -6.35 -0.08
C LYS A 44 -17.36 -6.97 0.28
N THR A 45 -16.81 -7.77 -0.63
CA THR A 45 -15.54 -8.47 -0.41
C THR A 45 -14.35 -7.51 -0.50
N ALA A 46 -13.20 -7.95 0.03
CA ALA A 46 -11.96 -7.19 -0.08
C ALA A 46 -11.55 -7.04 -1.54
N GLU A 47 -11.66 -8.11 -2.33
CA GLU A 47 -11.33 -8.17 -3.75
C GLU A 47 -12.19 -7.23 -4.58
N ASP A 48 -13.51 -7.25 -4.36
CA ASP A 48 -14.44 -6.35 -5.05
C ASP A 48 -14.13 -4.90 -4.71
N THR A 49 -13.82 -4.62 -3.45
CA THR A 49 -13.48 -3.26 -3.00
C THR A 49 -12.15 -2.80 -3.62
N PHE A 50 -11.14 -3.67 -3.66
CA PHE A 50 -9.84 -3.39 -4.26
C PHE A 50 -9.95 -3.07 -5.76
N THR A 51 -10.76 -3.86 -6.47
CA THR A 51 -11.04 -3.69 -7.91
C THR A 51 -11.89 -2.44 -8.17
N LEU A 52 -12.91 -2.18 -7.34
CA LEU A 52 -13.74 -0.97 -7.41
C LEU A 52 -12.90 0.31 -7.32
N LEU A 53 -11.87 0.28 -6.46
CA LEU A 53 -10.93 1.37 -6.25
C LEU A 53 -9.81 1.41 -7.30
N LYS A 54 -9.84 0.51 -8.29
CA LYS A 54 -8.85 0.39 -9.38
C LYS A 54 -7.42 0.19 -8.85
N LEU A 55 -7.29 -0.41 -7.66
CA LEU A 55 -6.01 -0.66 -7.01
C LEU A 55 -5.30 -1.89 -7.60
N ASP A 56 -5.96 -2.67 -8.44
CA ASP A 56 -5.44 -3.80 -9.21
C ASP A 56 -4.74 -3.38 -10.51
N LYS A 57 -5.11 -2.21 -11.07
CA LYS A 57 -4.63 -1.73 -12.38
C LYS A 57 -3.51 -0.69 -12.28
N THR A 58 -3.24 -0.21 -11.08
CA THR A 58 -2.39 0.97 -10.87
C THR A 58 -0.94 0.63 -10.53
N ALA A 59 -0.64 -0.62 -10.13
CA ALA A 59 0.70 -1.12 -9.84
C ALA A 59 1.52 -0.11 -8.99
N TYR A 60 2.77 0.16 -9.38
CA TYR A 60 3.63 1.09 -8.67
C TYR A 60 3.11 2.54 -8.63
N LYS A 61 2.19 2.92 -9.52
CA LYS A 61 1.57 4.26 -9.51
C LYS A 61 0.73 4.49 -8.24
N ILE A 62 0.33 3.41 -7.54
CA ILE A 62 -0.30 3.51 -6.21
C ILE A 62 0.57 4.29 -5.23
N PHE A 63 1.90 4.12 -5.33
CA PHE A 63 2.90 4.69 -4.42
C PHE A 63 3.78 5.77 -5.04
N THR A 64 3.61 6.06 -6.34
CA THR A 64 4.48 6.97 -7.10
C THR A 64 3.74 8.03 -7.90
N ALA A 65 2.40 7.92 -8.05
CA ALA A 65 1.64 9.00 -8.68
C ALA A 65 1.84 10.29 -7.88
N PRO A 66 2.08 11.44 -8.53
CA PRO A 66 2.10 12.70 -7.82
C PRO A 66 0.77 12.81 -7.09
N PRO A 67 0.80 13.05 -5.77
CA PRO A 67 -0.43 13.20 -5.04
C PRO A 67 -1.20 14.35 -5.67
N MET A 68 -2.49 14.15 -5.93
CA MET A 68 -3.35 15.12 -6.60
C MET A 68 -3.30 16.49 -5.88
N HIS A 69 -2.89 16.49 -4.60
CA HIS A 69 -2.53 17.66 -3.81
C HIS A 69 -1.25 17.38 -3.00
N LYS A 70 -0.41 18.39 -2.84
CA LYS A 70 0.88 18.30 -2.13
C LYS A 70 0.62 17.90 -0.66
N GLY A 71 0.99 16.68 -0.26
CA GLY A 71 0.91 16.25 1.15
C GLY A 71 -0.14 15.19 1.50
N THR A 72 -0.93 14.67 0.56
CA THR A 72 -1.85 13.56 0.81
C THR A 72 -1.42 12.26 0.12
N THR A 73 -1.74 11.12 0.73
CA THR A 73 -1.62 9.78 0.14
C THR A 73 -2.62 9.57 -0.99
N ASN A 74 -2.49 8.49 -1.77
CA ASN A 74 -3.48 8.14 -2.78
C ASN A 74 -4.86 7.92 -2.10
N PRO A 75 -5.90 8.72 -2.43
CA PRO A 75 -7.18 8.67 -1.72
C PRO A 75 -7.92 7.33 -1.87
N ALA A 76 -7.67 6.61 -2.97
CA ALA A 76 -8.20 5.26 -3.14
C ALA A 76 -7.50 4.27 -2.20
N LEU A 77 -6.18 4.39 -2.03
CA LEU A 77 -5.44 3.58 -1.06
C LEU A 77 -5.90 3.85 0.38
N ASP A 78 -6.08 5.12 0.75
CA ASP A 78 -6.55 5.49 2.09
C ASP A 78 -7.95 4.94 2.38
N LEU A 79 -8.84 5.00 1.38
CA LEU A 79 -10.17 4.44 1.50
C LEU A 79 -10.13 2.91 1.64
N TYR A 80 -9.25 2.23 0.90
CA TYR A 80 -9.05 0.79 1.06
C TYR A 80 -8.47 0.42 2.44
N VAL A 81 -7.51 1.20 2.95
CA VAL A 81 -6.98 1.04 4.32
C VAL A 81 -8.09 1.22 5.37
N ALA A 82 -8.96 2.22 5.19
CA ALA A 82 -10.12 2.42 6.06
C ALA A 82 -11.07 1.22 5.98
N TYR A 83 -11.36 0.69 4.79
CA TYR A 83 -12.15 -0.52 4.60
C TYR A 83 -11.53 -1.74 5.32
N VAL A 84 -10.24 -2.00 5.14
CA VAL A 84 -9.53 -3.11 5.82
C VAL A 84 -9.64 -2.98 7.34
N ARG A 85 -9.50 -1.77 7.88
CA ARG A 85 -9.68 -1.52 9.31
C ARG A 85 -11.09 -1.86 9.76
N GLN A 86 -12.11 -1.33 9.07
CA GLN A 86 -13.51 -1.58 9.41
C GLN A 86 -13.88 -3.06 9.28
N PHE A 87 -13.42 -3.72 8.22
CA PHE A 87 -13.64 -5.15 8.01
C PHE A 87 -13.05 -5.96 9.16
N ASN A 88 -11.81 -5.68 9.56
CA ASN A 88 -11.15 -6.40 10.65
C ASN A 88 -11.74 -6.07 12.03
N GLU A 89 -12.29 -4.87 12.24
CA GLU A 89 -13.01 -4.49 13.45
C GLU A 89 -14.37 -5.19 13.55
N HIS A 90 -15.13 -5.21 12.45
CA HIS A 90 -16.40 -5.94 12.36
C HIS A 90 -16.19 -7.45 12.48
N ALA A 91 -15.12 -7.96 11.87
CA ALA A 91 -14.69 -9.35 11.92
C ALA A 91 -14.11 -9.75 13.28
N LYS A 92 -14.03 -8.90 14.32
CA LYS A 92 -13.56 -9.30 15.67
C LYS A 92 -14.34 -10.48 16.27
N LYS A 93 -15.55 -10.77 15.77
CA LYS A 93 -16.37 -11.94 16.11
C LYS A 93 -16.05 -13.20 15.29
N THR A 94 -15.18 -13.11 14.28
CA THR A 94 -14.79 -14.18 13.35
C THR A 94 -13.25 -14.28 13.26
N LYS A 95 -12.69 -15.43 12.89
CA LYS A 95 -11.23 -15.57 12.69
C LYS A 95 -10.74 -15.02 11.34
N LYS A 96 -11.62 -14.47 10.49
CA LYS A 96 -11.28 -14.01 9.14
C LYS A 96 -10.85 -12.55 9.17
N LYS A 97 -9.54 -12.31 9.23
CA LYS A 97 -8.94 -10.99 9.02
C LYS A 97 -8.40 -10.88 7.60
N ILE A 98 -8.42 -9.69 7.03
CA ILE A 98 -7.77 -9.37 5.76
C ILE A 98 -6.55 -8.47 6.00
N GLY A 99 -5.43 -8.81 5.37
CA GLY A 99 -4.19 -8.04 5.42
C GLY A 99 -4.03 -7.15 4.18
N LEU A 100 -3.48 -5.96 4.38
CA LEU A 100 -3.12 -5.08 3.25
C LEU A 100 -2.02 -5.74 2.40
N LEU A 101 -1.01 -6.32 3.05
CA LEU A 101 0.05 -7.08 2.37
C LEU A 101 -0.53 -8.24 1.57
N ASP A 102 -1.43 -9.04 2.16
CA ASP A 102 -1.99 -10.23 1.51
C ASP A 102 -2.70 -9.86 0.20
N MET A 103 -3.50 -8.78 0.20
CA MET A 103 -4.17 -8.33 -1.02
C MET A 103 -3.18 -7.85 -2.09
N PHE A 104 -2.16 -7.10 -1.69
CA PHE A 104 -1.13 -6.65 -2.62
C PHE A 104 -0.32 -7.81 -3.19
N SER A 105 0.10 -8.76 -2.35
CA SER A 105 0.82 -9.97 -2.75
C SER A 105 -0.02 -10.87 -3.66
N LYS A 106 -1.31 -11.01 -3.38
CA LYS A 106 -2.26 -11.75 -4.25
C LYS A 106 -2.37 -11.12 -5.64
N THR A 107 -2.32 -9.80 -5.73
CA THR A 107 -2.50 -9.07 -6.99
C THR A 107 -1.20 -8.94 -7.79
N TYR A 108 -0.09 -8.63 -7.11
CA TYR A 108 1.17 -8.21 -7.73
C TYR A 108 2.33 -9.19 -7.52
N GLY A 109 2.15 -10.21 -6.70
CA GLY A 109 3.22 -11.10 -6.23
C GLY A 109 4.21 -10.38 -5.30
N ASP A 110 4.91 -11.14 -4.45
CA ASP A 110 5.83 -10.56 -3.46
C ASP A 110 6.95 -9.73 -4.09
N ASN A 111 7.45 -10.12 -5.28
CA ASN A 111 8.41 -9.31 -6.03
C ASN A 111 7.82 -7.96 -6.48
N GLY A 112 6.60 -7.98 -7.04
CA GLY A 112 5.92 -6.75 -7.42
C GLY A 112 5.70 -5.83 -6.23
N VAL A 113 5.25 -6.38 -5.10
CA VAL A 113 5.09 -5.63 -3.85
C VAL A 113 6.43 -5.07 -3.35
N ALA A 114 7.51 -5.85 -3.35
CA ALA A 114 8.83 -5.40 -2.96
C ALA A 114 9.31 -4.20 -3.79
N LYS A 115 9.14 -4.25 -5.12
CA LYS A 115 9.44 -3.11 -6.01
C LYS A 115 8.60 -1.88 -5.65
N MET A 116 7.30 -2.08 -5.46
CA MET A 116 6.36 -1.00 -5.12
C MET A 116 6.71 -0.31 -3.79
N VAL A 117 7.01 -1.08 -2.74
CA VAL A 117 7.34 -0.50 -1.44
C VAL A 117 8.69 0.20 -1.46
N GLU A 118 9.69 -0.33 -2.17
CA GLU A 118 11.02 0.31 -2.27
C GLU A 118 10.99 1.63 -3.05
N MET A 119 10.08 1.76 -4.02
CA MET A 119 9.77 3.06 -4.63
C MET A 119 9.00 3.96 -3.66
N GLY A 120 7.97 3.42 -3.00
CA GLY A 120 7.08 4.17 -2.11
C GLY A 120 7.71 4.71 -0.83
N VAL A 121 8.77 4.07 -0.31
CA VAL A 121 9.53 4.59 0.85
C VAL A 121 10.30 5.87 0.53
N ARG A 122 10.53 6.17 -0.76
CA ARG A 122 11.25 7.36 -1.24
C ARG A 122 10.33 8.56 -1.44
N VAL A 123 9.02 8.33 -1.42
CA VAL A 123 8.00 9.37 -1.61
C VAL A 123 7.44 9.75 -0.24
N PRO A 124 7.59 11.02 0.22
CA PRO A 124 7.20 11.42 1.58
C PRO A 124 5.77 11.07 1.96
N THR A 125 4.82 11.23 1.03
CA THR A 125 3.40 10.92 1.27
C THR A 125 3.16 9.43 1.48
N THR A 126 3.89 8.54 0.81
CA THR A 126 3.70 7.09 0.92
C THR A 126 4.73 6.37 1.79
N GLN A 127 5.70 7.10 2.35
CA GLN A 127 6.79 6.51 3.11
C GLN A 127 6.29 5.66 4.28
N LYS A 128 5.31 6.16 5.05
CA LYS A 128 4.76 5.45 6.21
C LYS A 128 4.10 4.13 5.83
N VAL A 129 3.19 4.13 4.85
CA VAL A 129 2.49 2.90 4.42
C VAL A 129 3.47 1.91 3.77
N SER A 130 4.41 2.39 2.96
CA SER A 130 5.42 1.56 2.30
C SER A 130 6.37 0.93 3.31
N SER A 131 6.80 1.68 4.32
CA SER A 131 7.66 1.16 5.41
C SER A 131 6.93 0.07 6.23
N ASN A 132 5.63 0.24 6.47
CA ASN A 132 4.82 -0.77 7.14
C ASN A 132 4.67 -2.05 6.30
N LEU A 133 4.46 -1.93 4.98
CA LEU A 133 4.38 -3.08 4.09
C LEU A 133 5.73 -3.78 3.96
N ARG A 134 6.84 -3.02 3.88
CA ARG A 134 8.20 -3.57 3.89
C ARG A 134 8.47 -4.41 5.13
N ARG A 135 8.11 -3.92 6.32
CA ARG A 135 8.24 -4.69 7.57
C ARG A 135 7.41 -5.97 7.56
N GLN A 136 6.22 -5.94 6.98
CA GLN A 136 5.37 -7.13 6.86
C GLN A 136 5.96 -8.15 5.88
N LEU A 137 6.53 -7.70 4.75
CA LEU A 137 7.24 -8.60 3.81
C LEU A 137 8.40 -9.30 4.50
N LEU A 138 9.26 -8.56 5.21
CA LEU A 138 10.39 -9.13 5.94
C LEU A 138 9.94 -10.18 6.97
N ARG A 139 8.92 -9.85 7.78
CA ARG A 139 8.35 -10.81 8.74
C ARG A 139 7.73 -12.03 8.06
N LYS A 140 7.08 -11.85 6.91
CA LYS A 140 6.52 -12.97 6.14
C LYS A 140 7.62 -13.92 5.69
N TRP A 141 8.73 -13.39 5.18
CA TRP A 141 9.88 -14.18 4.75
C TRP A 141 10.56 -14.89 5.93
N GLU A 142 10.68 -14.20 7.06
CA GLU A 142 11.19 -14.76 8.33
C GLU A 142 10.34 -15.94 8.82
N ILE A 143 9.02 -15.77 8.91
CA ILE A 143 8.09 -16.82 9.36
C ILE A 143 8.09 -18.02 8.41
N ASN A 144 8.30 -17.77 7.12
CA ASN A 144 8.39 -18.81 6.11
C ASN A 144 9.79 -19.42 5.98
N GLU A 145 10.71 -19.08 6.89
CA GLU A 145 12.09 -19.59 6.95
C GLU A 145 12.85 -19.41 5.62
N GLN A 146 12.55 -18.32 4.89
CA GLN A 146 13.20 -18.06 3.62
C GLN A 146 14.63 -17.57 3.84
N SER A 147 15.58 -18.26 3.24
CA SER A 147 16.99 -17.85 3.26
C SER A 147 17.19 -16.55 2.45
N PRO A 148 18.30 -15.83 2.69
CA PRO A 148 18.71 -14.74 1.81
C PRO A 148 18.73 -15.14 0.32
N GLU A 149 19.22 -16.33 0.00
CA GLU A 149 19.27 -16.85 -1.36
C GLU A 149 17.87 -17.08 -1.95
N ASP A 150 16.94 -17.60 -1.14
CA ASP A 150 15.54 -17.81 -1.53
C ASP A 150 14.83 -16.48 -1.79
N VAL A 151 15.02 -15.50 -0.92
CA VAL A 151 14.45 -14.15 -1.10
C VAL A 151 15.08 -13.48 -2.33
N PHE A 152 16.38 -13.66 -2.58
CA PHE A 152 17.05 -13.11 -3.76
C PHE A 152 16.43 -13.63 -5.07
N LYS A 153 16.16 -14.95 -5.14
CA LYS A 153 15.46 -15.59 -6.26
C LYS A 153 13.98 -15.22 -6.33
N LEU A 154 13.28 -15.18 -5.19
CA LEU A 154 11.87 -14.76 -5.11
C LEU A 154 11.66 -13.36 -5.70
N LEU A 155 12.62 -12.46 -5.43
CA LEU A 155 12.64 -11.11 -5.94
C LEU A 155 13.21 -11.00 -7.38
N LYS A 156 13.61 -12.13 -7.98
CA LYS A 156 14.20 -12.23 -9.32
C LYS A 156 15.42 -11.32 -9.49
N LEU A 157 16.26 -11.26 -8.46
CA LEU A 157 17.47 -10.45 -8.48
C LEU A 157 18.64 -11.21 -9.13
N ASP A 158 18.62 -12.53 -9.11
CA ASP A 158 19.54 -13.42 -9.83
C ASP A 158 19.37 -13.32 -11.35
N GLU A 159 18.15 -13.02 -11.80
CA GLU A 159 17.83 -12.78 -13.22
C GLU A 159 18.19 -11.37 -13.69
N ALA A 160 18.57 -10.44 -12.79
CA ALA A 160 18.77 -9.03 -13.12
C ALA A 160 20.09 -8.74 -13.86
N GLY A 161 21.07 -9.65 -13.82
CA GLY A 161 22.36 -9.49 -14.49
C GLY A 161 23.03 -8.14 -14.20
N ASN A 162 23.40 -7.41 -15.25
CA ASN A 162 24.04 -6.08 -15.14
C ASN A 162 23.12 -5.00 -14.57
N ASP A 163 21.80 -5.21 -14.62
CA ASP A 163 20.79 -4.27 -14.11
C ASP A 163 20.50 -4.47 -12.62
N LEU A 164 21.19 -5.40 -11.94
CA LEU A 164 20.98 -5.70 -10.52
C LEU A 164 20.97 -4.43 -9.67
N PHE A 165 21.96 -3.55 -9.84
CA PHE A 165 22.08 -2.30 -9.09
C PHE A 165 21.13 -1.18 -9.56
N ALA A 166 20.44 -1.37 -10.68
CA ALA A 166 19.38 -0.48 -11.15
C ALA A 166 18.00 -0.89 -10.59
N THR A 167 17.86 -2.11 -10.05
CA THR A 167 16.59 -2.55 -9.45
C THR A 167 16.21 -1.69 -8.25
N PRO A 168 14.93 -1.32 -8.07
CA PRO A 168 14.49 -0.53 -6.92
C PRO A 168 14.88 -1.12 -5.56
N GLN A 169 15.01 -2.45 -5.49
CA GLN A 169 15.36 -3.16 -4.26
C GLN A 169 16.85 -3.05 -3.89
N ILE A 170 17.73 -2.78 -4.87
CA ILE A 170 19.20 -2.77 -4.68
C ILE A 170 19.82 -1.39 -4.97
N SER A 171 19.07 -0.48 -5.62
CA SER A 171 19.61 0.80 -6.08
C SER A 171 20.20 1.65 -4.94
N LYS A 172 21.51 1.91 -5.01
CA LYS A 172 22.30 2.66 -4.01
C LYS A 172 22.12 4.19 -4.04
N THR A 173 21.45 4.78 -5.03
CA THR A 173 21.82 6.13 -5.47
C THR A 173 21.22 7.33 -4.74
N ASN A 174 20.35 7.24 -3.73
CA ASN A 174 19.72 8.46 -3.18
C ASN A 174 19.74 8.61 -1.63
N SER A 175 20.76 8.10 -0.94
CA SER A 175 21.13 8.60 0.39
C SER A 175 22.15 9.75 0.26
N ILE A 176 21.67 10.97 0.01
CA ILE A 176 22.45 12.15 0.41
C ILE A 176 22.40 12.16 1.94
N GLY A 177 23.47 11.67 2.55
CA GLY A 177 23.62 11.54 4.00
C GLY A 177 23.41 10.10 4.46
N THR A 178 24.52 9.52 4.91
CA THR A 178 24.69 8.23 5.61
C THR A 178 24.30 6.97 4.83
N GLY A 179 25.34 6.26 4.38
CA GLY A 179 25.22 4.98 3.71
C GLY A 179 24.43 3.96 4.53
N LYS A 180 23.39 3.42 3.92
CA LYS A 180 22.90 2.05 4.15
C LYS A 180 22.41 1.53 2.81
N ILE A 181 23.08 0.50 2.32
CA ILE A 181 22.74 -0.22 1.08
C ILE A 181 21.39 -0.91 1.31
N SER A 182 20.51 -0.78 0.32
CA SER A 182 19.11 -1.18 0.33
C SER A 182 18.89 -2.70 0.49
N ILE A 183 17.71 -3.01 1.04
CA ILE A 183 17.03 -4.30 1.31
C ILE A 183 17.84 -5.44 1.99
N TRP A 184 19.16 -5.37 2.12
CA TRP A 184 20.02 -6.52 2.43
C TRP A 184 21.08 -6.35 3.52
N CYS A 185 21.11 -5.27 4.31
CA CYS A 185 22.23 -5.08 5.24
C CYS A 185 22.14 -5.90 6.54
N CYS A 186 21.76 -7.18 6.45
CA CYS A 186 21.46 -8.10 7.55
C CYS A 186 20.02 -7.94 8.06
N TYR A 187 19.31 -9.06 8.18
CA TYR A 187 18.28 -9.20 9.21
C TYR A 187 18.93 -8.71 10.52
N GLU A 188 18.60 -7.49 10.96
CA GLU A 188 19.34 -6.81 12.03
C GLU A 188 19.26 -7.66 13.32
N TYR A 189 20.44 -8.01 13.86
CA TYR A 189 20.67 -8.75 15.11
C TYR A 189 20.05 -8.08 16.34
#